data_AF-B5CNM5-F1
#
_entry.id   AF-B5CNM5-F1
#
_cell.length_a   1.000
_cell.length_b   1.000
_cell.length_c   1.000
_cell.angle_alpha   90.00
_cell.angle_beta   90.00
_cell.angle_gamma   90.00
#
_symmetry.space_group_name_H-M   'P 1'
#
loop_
_entity.id
_entity.type
_entity.pdbx_description
1 polymer ?
#
loop_
_entity_poly.entity_id
_entity_poly.type
_entity_poly.pdbx_seq_one_letter_code
_entity_poly.pdbx_strand_id
1 'polypeptide(L)'
;MNSEYLFTKLTGKNKGELLDADSVYSMLKRLSKKTDINSHPHQLRHYFAEERRKEGWDLNDIRFALGHKKVETTIKYLGENNERLIEATDQYYSNNEDLYQIADFL
;
A
#
# COMPACT_ATOMS: atom_id res chain seq x y z
N MET A 1 30.10 -2.80 20.37
CA MET A 1 28.75 -3.26 19.98
C MET A 1 28.85 -3.74 18.55
N ASN A 2 29.04 -5.03 18.32
CA ASN A 2 28.92 -5.63 16.98
C ASN A 2 27.62 -6.41 16.98
N SER A 3 26.57 -5.77 16.48
CA SER A 3 25.31 -6.44 16.18
C SER A 3 25.27 -6.66 14.68
N GLU A 4 24.98 -7.90 14.27
CA GLU A 4 24.74 -8.28 12.87
C GLU A 4 23.39 -7.74 12.34
N TYR A 5 22.57 -7.13 13.21
CA TYR A 5 21.24 -6.62 12.87
C TYR A 5 21.28 -5.14 12.49
N LEU A 6 20.59 -4.80 11.39
CA LEU A 6 20.44 -3.42 10.92
C LEU A 6 19.75 -2.51 11.95
N PHE A 7 18.76 -3.04 12.68
CA PHE A 7 18.02 -2.30 13.71
C PHE A 7 18.19 -2.94 15.09
N THR A 8 18.62 -2.15 16.05
CA THR A 8 18.80 -2.56 17.46
C THR A 8 18.14 -1.58 18.41
N LYS A 9 17.86 -2.03 19.62
CA LYS A 9 17.33 -1.19 20.69
C LYS A 9 18.43 -0.24 21.18
N LEU A 10 18.16 1.07 21.11
CA LEU A 10 19.16 2.10 21.44
C LEU A 10 19.24 2.42 22.95
N THR A 11 18.20 2.09 23.71
CA THR A 11 18.03 2.50 25.12
C THR A 11 17.36 1.41 25.96
N GLY A 12 17.50 1.49 27.28
CA GLY A 12 16.86 0.58 28.23
C GLY A 12 17.68 -0.66 28.55
N LYS A 13 17.08 -1.60 29.30
CA LYS A 13 17.73 -2.84 29.76
C LYS A 13 18.24 -3.72 28.62
N ASN A 14 17.58 -3.65 27.47
CA ASN A 14 17.83 -4.50 26.30
C ASN A 14 18.65 -3.77 25.22
N LYS A 15 19.46 -2.78 25.61
CA LYS A 15 20.25 -1.97 24.67
C LYS A 15 21.22 -2.86 23.87
N GLY A 16 21.23 -2.69 22.56
CA GLY A 16 22.09 -3.44 21.62
C GLY A 16 21.48 -4.77 21.15
N GLU A 17 20.37 -5.21 21.74
CA GLU A 17 19.61 -6.35 21.24
C GLU A 17 18.82 -5.99 19.98
N LEU A 18 18.37 -7.01 19.25
CA LEU A 18 17.53 -6.86 18.06
C LEU A 18 16.26 -6.05 18.36
N LEU A 19 15.85 -5.23 17.39
CA LEU A 19 14.58 -4.52 17.47
C LEU A 19 13.43 -5.48 17.15
N ASP A 20 12.52 -5.67 18.10
CA ASP A 20 11.34 -6.54 17.93
C ASP A 20 10.13 -5.77 17.36
N ALA A 21 9.12 -6.51 16.93
CA ALA A 21 7.90 -5.95 16.35
C ALA A 21 7.18 -5.01 17.34
N ASP A 22 7.06 -5.39 18.62
CA ASP A 22 6.38 -4.60 19.63
C ASP A 22 7.06 -3.25 19.86
N SER A 23 8.39 -3.21 19.78
CA SER A 23 9.19 -1.98 19.82
C SER A 23 8.86 -1.08 18.63
N VAL A 24 8.73 -1.64 17.41
CA VAL A 24 8.32 -0.89 16.22
C VAL A 24 6.90 -0.34 16.37
N TYR A 25 5.94 -1.15 16.82
CA TYR A 25 4.57 -0.69 17.09
C TYR A 25 4.53 0.42 18.14
N SER A 26 5.33 0.29 19.20
CA SER A 26 5.44 1.30 20.25
C SER A 26 6.05 2.61 19.75
N MET A 27 7.06 2.53 18.87
CA MET A 27 7.65 3.70 18.22
C MET A 27 6.64 4.42 17.33
N LEU A 28 5.92 3.69 16.49
CA LEU A 28 4.89 4.26 15.62
C LEU A 28 3.71 4.83 16.39
N LYS A 29 3.27 4.18 17.48
CA LYS A 29 2.25 4.73 18.38
C LYS A 29 2.68 6.05 19.02
N ARG A 30 3.95 6.18 19.40
CA ARG A 30 4.51 7.44 19.90
C ARG A 30 4.56 8.50 18.80
N LEU A 31 4.87 8.11 17.57
CA LEU A 31 4.83 9.01 16.42
C LEU A 31 3.41 9.54 16.21
N SER A 32 2.40 8.65 16.15
CA SER A 32 1.00 9.06 15.98
C SER A 32 0.54 10.06 17.02
N LYS A 33 0.91 9.86 18.29
CA LYS A 33 0.57 10.79 19.38
C LYS A 33 1.24 12.16 19.24
N LYS A 34 2.41 12.24 18.60
CA LYS A 34 3.18 13.49 18.46
C LYS A 34 2.73 14.31 17.26
N THR A 35 2.30 13.64 16.20
CA THR A 35 1.96 14.27 14.92
C THR A 35 0.47 14.36 14.67
N ASP A 36 -0.35 13.68 15.49
CA ASP A 36 -1.77 13.44 15.27
C ASP A 36 -2.07 12.68 13.95
N ILE A 37 -1.05 12.06 13.36
CA ILE A 37 -1.17 11.27 12.13
C ILE A 37 -1.17 9.80 12.50
N ASN A 38 -2.26 9.10 12.18
CA ASN A 38 -2.36 7.68 12.45
C ASN A 38 -1.28 6.88 11.70
N SER A 39 -0.29 6.40 12.44
CA SER A 39 0.89 5.72 11.93
C SER A 39 0.93 4.29 12.47
N HIS A 40 0.46 3.33 11.68
CA HIS A 40 0.59 1.89 11.95
C HIS A 40 1.32 1.19 10.79
N PRO A 41 2.06 0.08 11.04
CA PRO A 41 2.78 -0.63 9.99
C PRO A 41 1.92 -1.02 8.78
N HIS A 42 0.69 -1.48 9.04
CA HIS A 42 -0.24 -1.81 7.96
C HIS A 42 -0.65 -0.58 7.16
N GLN A 43 -0.93 0.55 7.80
CA GLN A 43 -1.29 1.79 7.11
C GLN A 43 -0.14 2.32 6.24
N LEU A 44 1.09 2.27 6.74
CA LEU A 44 2.26 2.63 5.95
C LEU A 44 2.45 1.70 4.74
N ARG A 45 2.13 0.41 4.89
CA ARG A 45 2.14 -0.56 3.78
C ARG A 45 1.04 -0.25 2.75
N HIS A 46 -0.16 0.10 3.20
CA HIS A 46 -1.26 0.53 2.32
C HIS A 46 -0.88 1.78 1.54
N TYR A 47 -0.38 2.80 2.25
CA TYR A 47 0.10 4.04 1.66
C TYR A 47 1.15 3.77 0.58
N PHE A 48 2.15 2.92 0.87
CA PHE A 48 3.13 2.52 -0.15
C PHE A 48 2.46 1.92 -1.40
N ALA A 49 1.53 0.99 -1.25
CA ALA A 49 0.87 0.35 -2.38
C ALA A 49 0.05 1.35 -3.22
N GLU A 50 -0.70 2.22 -2.54
CA GLU A 50 -1.55 3.22 -3.15
C GLU A 50 -0.74 4.27 -3.92
N GLU A 51 0.32 4.82 -3.32
CA GLU A 51 1.17 5.81 -3.97
C GLU A 51 1.87 5.23 -5.20
N ARG A 52 2.36 3.99 -5.13
CA ARG A 52 2.94 3.32 -6.32
C ARG A 52 1.90 3.14 -7.42
N ARG A 53 0.65 2.84 -7.07
CA ARG A 53 -0.43 2.74 -8.05
C ARG A 53 -0.73 4.11 -8.70
N LYS A 54 -0.74 5.19 -7.93
CA LYS A 54 -0.91 6.57 -8.44
C LYS A 54 0.19 6.96 -9.41
N GLU A 55 1.44 6.62 -9.08
CA GLU A 55 2.62 6.78 -9.94
C GLU A 55 2.63 5.84 -11.17
N GLY A 56 1.57 5.05 -11.37
CA GLY A 56 1.39 4.24 -12.58
C GLY A 56 2.10 2.89 -12.57
N TRP A 57 2.61 2.42 -11.41
CA TRP A 57 3.21 1.09 -11.32
C TRP A 57 2.19 -0.01 -11.65
N ASP A 58 2.67 -1.07 -12.30
CA ASP A 58 1.87 -2.26 -12.53
C ASP A 58 1.56 -2.99 -11.22
N LEU A 59 0.42 -3.69 -11.20
CA LEU A 59 -0.02 -4.45 -10.04
C LEU A 59 0.98 -5.54 -9.63
N ASN A 60 1.66 -6.17 -10.59
CA ASN A 60 2.65 -7.20 -10.32
C ASN A 60 3.92 -6.62 -9.67
N ASP A 61 4.34 -5.43 -10.08
CA ASP A 61 5.51 -4.75 -9.50
C ASP A 61 5.24 -4.34 -8.05
N ILE A 62 4.04 -3.81 -7.79
CA ILE A 62 3.60 -3.49 -6.42
C ILE A 62 3.53 -4.77 -5.57
N ARG A 63 2.96 -5.86 -6.10
CA ARG A 63 2.91 -7.15 -5.40
C ARG A 63 4.29 -7.65 -5.04
N PHE A 64 5.23 -7.59 -5.99
CA PHE A 64 6.61 -8.04 -5.80
C PHE A 64 7.32 -7.19 -4.76
N ALA A 65 7.18 -5.87 -4.83
CA ALA A 65 7.76 -4.94 -3.85
C ALA A 65 7.20 -5.15 -2.42
N LEU A 66 5.93 -5.55 -2.30
CA LEU A 66 5.30 -5.89 -1.03
C LEU A 66 5.67 -7.28 -0.49
N GLY A 67 6.34 -8.12 -1.30
CA GLY A 67 6.70 -9.48 -0.93
C GLY A 67 5.51 -10.43 -0.79
N HIS A 68 4.37 -10.12 -1.43
CA HIS A 68 3.19 -10.97 -1.36
C HIS A 68 3.34 -12.20 -2.26
N LYS A 69 3.31 -13.40 -1.66
CA LYS A 69 3.34 -14.68 -2.39
C LYS A 69 2.08 -14.93 -3.23
N LYS A 70 0.95 -14.28 -2.91
CA LYS A 70 -0.34 -14.41 -3.60
C LYS A 70 -0.82 -13.05 -4.11
N VAL A 71 -1.38 -13.02 -5.32
CA VAL A 71 -1.93 -11.81 -5.95
C VAL A 71 -3.15 -11.28 -5.20
N GLU A 72 -3.96 -12.19 -4.66
CA GLU A 72 -5.18 -11.92 -3.91
C GLU A 72 -4.98 -10.93 -2.75
N THR A 73 -3.83 -11.01 -2.06
CA THR A 73 -3.51 -10.09 -0.96
C THR A 73 -3.34 -8.66 -1.46
N THR A 74 -2.85 -8.48 -2.69
CA THR A 74 -2.65 -7.17 -3.33
C THR A 74 -3.93 -6.63 -3.95
N ILE A 75 -4.81 -7.50 -4.48
CA ILE A 75 -6.14 -7.12 -4.99
C ILE A 75 -7.00 -6.53 -3.87
N LYS A 76 -6.99 -7.13 -2.66
CA LYS A 76 -7.69 -6.59 -1.50
C LYS A 76 -7.23 -5.17 -1.11
N TYR A 77 -5.98 -4.82 -1.41
CA TYR A 77 -5.43 -3.49 -1.10
C TYR A 77 -5.77 -2.41 -2.12
N LEU A 78 -6.24 -2.77 -3.31
CA LEU A 78 -6.46 -1.84 -4.41
C LEU A 78 -7.92 -1.78 -4.87
N GLY A 79 -8.78 -2.71 -4.45
CA GLY A 79 -10.19 -2.77 -4.85
C GLY A 79 -11.09 -1.68 -4.24
N GLU A 80 -10.62 -0.88 -3.29
CA GLU A 80 -11.44 0.17 -2.64
C GLU A 80 -11.43 1.52 -3.39
N ASN A 81 -10.46 1.78 -4.27
CA ASN A 81 -10.38 3.02 -5.07
C ASN A 81 -10.45 2.71 -6.57
N ASN A 82 -11.60 2.21 -7.02
CA ASN A 82 -11.78 1.77 -8.40
C ASN A 82 -12.24 2.88 -9.36
N GLU A 83 -11.94 4.15 -9.06
CA GLU A 83 -12.18 5.29 -9.97
C GLU A 83 -11.53 5.05 -11.33
N ARG A 84 -10.34 4.45 -11.34
CA ARG A 84 -9.60 4.15 -12.58
C ARG A 84 -10.22 3.04 -13.42
N LEU A 85 -10.99 2.14 -12.80
CA LEU A 85 -11.74 1.12 -13.55
C LEU A 85 -12.98 1.76 -14.16
N ILE A 86 -13.64 2.66 -13.45
CA ILE A 86 -14.72 3.48 -14.02
C ILE A 86 -14.17 4.27 -15.22
N GLU A 87 -13.06 5.01 -15.07
CA GLU A 87 -12.42 5.75 -16.16
C GLU A 87 -11.99 4.87 -17.34
N ALA A 88 -11.39 3.71 -17.09
CA ALA A 88 -10.98 2.80 -18.15
C ALA A 88 -12.19 2.18 -18.87
N THR A 89 -13.29 1.94 -18.15
CA THR A 89 -14.53 1.42 -18.73
C THR A 89 -15.22 2.52 -19.54
N ASP A 90 -15.27 3.76 -19.02
CA ASP A 90 -15.81 4.93 -19.72
C ASP A 90 -15.02 5.23 -21.01
N GLN A 91 -13.68 5.19 -20.95
CA GLN A 91 -12.84 5.31 -22.14
C GLN A 91 -13.07 4.18 -23.14
N TYR A 92 -13.22 2.94 -22.67
CA TYR A 92 -13.51 1.81 -23.55
C TYR A 92 -14.87 1.98 -24.24
N TYR A 93 -15.92 2.39 -23.51
CA TYR A 93 -17.23 2.64 -24.10
C TYR A 93 -17.20 3.82 -25.08
N SER A 94 -16.57 4.93 -24.73
CA SER A 94 -16.46 6.10 -25.62
C SER A 94 -15.69 5.78 -26.92
N ASN A 95 -14.61 5.02 -26.83
CA ASN A 95 -13.82 4.63 -28.01
C ASN A 95 -14.48 3.53 -28.87
N ASN A 96 -15.53 2.88 -28.37
CA ASN A 96 -16.26 1.83 -29.07
C ASN A 96 -17.76 2.17 -29.22
N GLU A 97 -18.14 3.47 -29.20
CA GLU A 97 -19.54 3.90 -29.35
C GLU A 97 -20.20 3.35 -30.62
N ASP A 98 -19.44 3.29 -31.72
CA ASP A 98 -19.88 2.74 -33.02
C ASP A 98 -20.29 1.25 -32.95
N LEU A 99 -19.73 0.50 -31.99
CA LEU A 99 -19.99 -0.94 -31.81
C LEU A 99 -21.29 -1.21 -31.05
N TYR A 100 -21.77 -0.25 -30.26
CA TYR A 100 -22.89 -0.47 -29.34
C TYR A 100 -24.19 0.20 -29.76
N GLN A 101 -24.22 1.06 -30.79
CA GLN A 101 -25.43 1.71 -31.35
C GLN A 101 -26.46 2.12 -30.27
N ILE A 102 -25.99 2.59 -29.11
CA ILE A 102 -26.88 2.90 -27.97
C ILE A 102 -27.74 4.13 -28.32
N ALA A 103 -27.25 4.98 -29.23
CA ALA A 103 -27.98 6.11 -29.80
C ALA A 103 -29.19 5.69 -30.67
N ASP A 104 -29.25 4.45 -31.18
CA ASP A 104 -30.38 3.96 -31.98
C ASP A 104 -31.55 3.45 -31.10
N PHE A 105 -31.38 3.42 -29.77
CA PHE A 105 -32.37 2.92 -28.81
C PHE A 105 -32.88 3.99 -27.81
N LEU A 106 -32.53 5.27 -27.99
CA LEU A 106 -33.11 6.43 -27.28
C LEU A 106 -33.96 7.27 -28.23
#